data_AF-A0A3B7R5U1-F1
#
_entry.id   AF-A0A3B7R5U1-F1
#
_cell.length_a   1.000
_cell.length_b   1.000
_cell.length_c   1.000
_cell.angle_alpha   90.00
_cell.angle_beta   90.00
_cell.angle_gamma   90.00
#
_symmetry.space_group_name_H-M   'P 1'
#
loop_
_entity.id
_entity.type
_entity.pdbx_description
1 polymer ?
#
loop_
_entity_poly.entity_id
_entity_poly.type
_entity_poly.pdbx_seq_one_letter_code
_entity_poly.pdbx_strand_id
1 'polypeptide(L)'
;MASPFFVRIDYGQGFLVVVLGCMATGEVRWQRRFPAVLWEMLPPEDTADLLADAFFLEHPHMANDALFRARFSADLQLALESYPAQAY
;
A
#
# COMPACT_ATOMS: atom_id res chain seq x y z
N MET A 1 4.63 19.01 8.67
CA MET A 1 5.76 18.07 8.46
C MET A 1 5.17 16.68 8.28
N ALA A 2 5.21 16.12 7.07
CA ALA A 2 4.83 14.72 6.88
C ALA A 2 5.82 13.86 7.66
N SER A 3 5.35 13.14 8.69
CA SER A 3 6.20 12.18 9.38
C SER A 3 6.69 11.14 8.36
N PRO A 4 7.97 10.74 8.38
CA PRO A 4 8.46 9.71 7.50
C PRO A 4 7.66 8.41 7.71
N PHE A 5 7.16 7.81 6.63
CA PHE A 5 6.35 6.59 6.67
C PHE A 5 7.02 5.45 5.89
N PHE A 6 6.63 4.21 6.22
CA PHE A 6 6.97 3.03 5.43
C PHE A 6 5.70 2.34 4.95
N VAL A 7 5.80 1.67 3.80
CA VAL A 7 4.77 0.79 3.25
C VAL A 7 5.32 -0.63 3.25
N ARG A 8 4.51 -1.58 3.70
CA ARG A 8 4.80 -3.01 3.63
C ARG A 8 3.60 -3.75 3.07
N ILE A 9 3.84 -4.77 2.26
CA ILE A 9 2.82 -5.69 1.79
C ILE A 9 3.12 -7.08 2.35
N ASP A 10 2.19 -7.61 3.12
CA ASP A 10 2.25 -8.97 3.64
C ASP A 10 1.29 -9.86 2.84
N TYR A 11 1.80 -10.91 2.22
CA TYR A 11 0.98 -11.87 1.49
C TYR A 11 0.53 -13.01 2.39
N GLY A 12 -0.72 -13.44 2.21
CA GLY A 12 -1.27 -14.65 2.81
C GLY A 12 -2.13 -15.41 1.80
N GLN A 13 -2.61 -16.59 2.19
CA GLN A 13 -3.39 -17.43 1.29
C GLN A 13 -4.69 -16.72 0.86
N GLY A 14 -4.74 -16.26 -0.40
CA GLY A 14 -5.91 -15.57 -0.98
C GLY A 14 -6.09 -14.11 -0.54
N PHE A 15 -5.14 -13.51 0.19
CA PHE A 15 -5.20 -12.10 0.63
C PHE A 15 -3.81 -11.42 0.64
N LEU A 16 -3.77 -10.11 0.45
CA LEU A 16 -2.61 -9.27 0.75
C LEU A 16 -3.04 -8.28 1.83
N VAL A 17 -2.09 -7.87 2.66
CA VAL A 17 -2.29 -6.84 3.66
C VAL A 17 -1.34 -5.71 3.35
N VAL A 18 -1.89 -4.51 3.12
CA VAL A 18 -1.09 -3.30 3.05
C VAL A 18 -0.99 -2.72 4.45
N VAL A 19 0.23 -2.41 4.87
CA VAL A 19 0.54 -1.79 6.14
C VAL A 19 1.25 -0.46 5.89
N LEU A 20 0.70 0.62 6.45
CA LEU A 20 1.32 1.94 6.51
C LEU A 20 1.75 2.19 7.96
N GLY A 21 3.03 2.45 8.18
CA GLY A 21 3.56 2.74 9.50
C GLY A 21 4.49 3.95 9.54
N CYS A 22 4.80 4.40 10.74
CA CYS A 22 5.73 5.49 10.99
C CYS A 22 7.17 4.96 11.04
N MET A 23 8.08 5.48 10.21
CA MET A 23 9.49 5.04 10.25
C MET A 23 10.18 5.42 11.56
N ALA A 24 9.82 6.57 12.14
CA ALA A 24 10.48 7.07 13.34
C ALA A 24 10.13 6.26 14.60
N THR A 25 8.90 5.74 14.69
CA THR A 25 8.40 5.03 15.89
C THR A 25 8.18 3.55 15.68
N GLY A 26 8.14 3.07 14.43
CA GLY A 26 7.75 1.70 14.07
C GLY A 26 6.26 1.41 14.23
N GLU A 27 5.46 2.40 14.62
CA GLU A 27 4.03 2.24 14.88
C GLU A 27 3.25 2.02 13.58
N VAL A 28 2.36 1.03 13.58
CA VAL A 28 1.40 0.82 12.49
C VAL A 28 0.29 1.86 12.61
N ARG A 29 0.16 2.71 11.59
CA ARG A 29 -0.85 3.76 11.53
C ARG A 29 -2.11 3.32 10.79
N TRP A 30 -1.94 2.45 9.80
CA TRP A 30 -3.05 1.90 9.03
C TRP A 30 -2.68 0.52 8.50
N GLN A 31 -3.67 -0.36 8.44
CA GLN A 31 -3.54 -1.66 7.83
C GLN A 31 -4.86 -2.06 7.17
N ARG A 32 -4.79 -2.63 5.98
CA ARG A 32 -5.99 -3.14 5.31
C ARG A 32 -5.71 -4.39 4.51
N ARG A 33 -6.65 -5.33 4.61
CA ARG A 33 -6.66 -6.59 3.88
C ARG A 33 -7.42 -6.44 2.56
N PHE A 34 -6.82 -6.97 1.51
CA PHE A 34 -7.34 -6.97 0.15
C PHE A 34 -7.40 -8.41 -0.40
N PRO A 35 -8.39 -8.76 -1.25
CA PRO A 35 -8.53 -10.09 -1.85
C PRO A 35 -7.55 -10.34 -3.02
N ALA A 36 -7.17 -11.60 -3.22
CA ALA A 36 -6.19 -12.08 -4.24
C ALA A 36 -6.42 -11.65 -5.66
N VAL A 37 -7.68 -11.51 -6.04
CA VAL A 37 -8.06 -11.02 -7.34
C VAL A 37 -7.37 -9.70 -7.72
N LEU A 38 -7.03 -8.84 -6.74
CA LEU A 38 -6.43 -7.53 -7.01
C LEU A 38 -4.99 -7.61 -7.51
N TRP A 39 -4.14 -8.50 -6.99
CA TRP A 39 -2.73 -8.59 -7.42
C TRP A 39 -2.42 -9.80 -8.30
N GLU A 40 -3.34 -10.76 -8.42
CA GLU A 40 -3.17 -11.91 -9.31
C GLU A 40 -3.60 -11.61 -10.75
N MET A 41 -4.50 -10.63 -10.94
CA MET A 41 -5.11 -10.32 -12.23
C MET A 41 -4.62 -9.01 -12.85
N LEU A 42 -3.89 -8.19 -12.10
CA LEU A 42 -3.47 -6.85 -12.50
C LEU A 42 -1.95 -6.70 -12.38
N PRO A 43 -1.32 -5.87 -13.22
CA PRO A 43 0.07 -5.52 -13.05
C PRO A 43 0.29 -4.74 -11.73
N PRO A 44 1.54 -4.68 -11.22
CA PRO A 44 1.86 -3.98 -9.97
C PRO A 44 1.45 -2.50 -9.95
N GLU A 45 1.56 -1.80 -11.08
CA GLU A 45 1.17 -0.38 -11.21
C GLU A 45 -0.34 -0.19 -10.97
N ASP A 46 -1.18 -0.90 -11.73
CA ASP A 46 -2.64 -0.85 -11.56
C ASP A 46 -3.08 -1.32 -10.17
N THR A 47 -2.39 -2.32 -9.61
CA THR A 47 -2.64 -2.80 -8.25
C THR A 47 -2.31 -1.71 -7.23
N ALA A 48 -1.16 -1.03 -7.36
CA ALA A 48 -0.76 0.05 -6.47
C ALA A 48 -1.77 1.19 -6.47
N ASP A 49 -2.27 1.58 -7.64
CA ASP A 49 -3.29 2.62 -7.78
C ASP A 49 -4.59 2.25 -7.06
N LEU A 50 -5.08 1.02 -7.23
CA LEU A 50 -6.28 0.54 -6.53
C LEU A 50 -6.10 0.50 -5.00
N LEU A 51 -4.92 0.07 -4.54
CA LEU A 51 -4.60 0.05 -3.11
C LEU A 51 -4.49 1.47 -2.54
N ALA A 52 -3.93 2.40 -3.31
CA ALA A 52 -3.83 3.81 -2.95
C ALA A 52 -5.22 4.46 -2.86
N ASP A 53 -6.09 4.23 -3.84
CA ASP A 53 -7.46 4.74 -3.84
C ASP A 53 -8.26 4.24 -2.64
N ALA A 54 -8.11 2.96 -2.27
CA ALA A 54 -8.76 2.41 -1.07
C ALA A 54 -8.33 3.15 0.21
N PHE A 55 -7.04 3.49 0.34
CA PHE A 55 -6.56 4.30 1.46
C PHE A 55 -7.16 5.72 1.46
N PHE A 56 -7.21 6.38 0.30
CA PHE A 56 -7.72 7.75 0.18
C PHE A 56 -9.23 7.86 0.34
N LEU A 57 -9.99 6.81 0.01
CA LEU A 57 -11.41 6.71 0.34
C LEU A 57 -11.65 6.72 1.85
N GLU A 58 -10.78 6.09 2.63
CA GLU A 58 -10.84 6.10 4.09
C GLU A 58 -10.29 7.39 4.70
N HIS A 59 -9.31 8.03 4.05
CA HIS A 59 -8.63 9.24 4.52
C HIS A 59 -8.72 10.38 3.50
N PRO A 60 -9.91 10.95 3.22
CA PRO A 60 -10.06 11.99 2.19
C PRO A 60 -9.22 13.24 2.42
N HIS A 61 -8.92 13.56 3.67
CA HIS A 61 -8.07 14.69 4.04
C HIS A 61 -6.61 14.51 3.60
N MET A 62 -6.12 13.26 3.50
CA MET A 62 -4.77 12.96 3.02
C MET A 62 -4.70 12.90 1.50
N ALA A 63 -5.83 12.70 0.80
CA ALA A 63 -5.90 12.65 -0.66
C ALA A 63 -5.51 13.99 -1.33
N ASN A 64 -5.64 15.10 -0.61
CA ASN A 64 -5.29 16.44 -1.08
C ASN A 64 -3.79 16.75 -1.01
N ASP A 65 -2.99 15.91 -0.34
CA ASP A 65 -1.53 16.06 -0.28
C ASP A 65 -0.89 15.35 -1.48
N ALA A 66 -0.58 16.10 -2.53
CA ALA A 66 0.00 15.57 -3.76
C ALA A 66 1.36 14.88 -3.55
N LEU A 67 2.19 15.37 -2.61
CA LEU A 67 3.48 14.78 -2.32
C LEU A 67 3.32 13.45 -1.60
N PHE A 68 2.43 13.40 -0.61
CA PHE A 68 2.09 12.16 0.08
C PHE A 68 1.50 11.14 -0.89
N ARG A 69 0.56 11.55 -1.75
CA ARG A 69 -0.07 10.69 -2.74
C ARG A 69 0.93 10.08 -3.72
N ALA A 70 1.81 10.89 -4.31
CA ALA A 70 2.83 10.42 -5.22
C ALA A 70 3.80 9.45 -4.52
N ARG A 71 4.23 9.80 -3.29
CA ARG A 71 5.16 8.95 -2.53
C ARG A 71 4.53 7.63 -2.13
N PHE A 72 3.30 7.65 -1.63
CA PHE A 72 2.60 6.45 -1.17
C PHE A 72 2.36 5.47 -2.31
N SER A 73 1.92 5.97 -3.48
CA SER A 73 1.70 5.13 -4.68
C SER A 73 3.02 4.53 -5.18
N ALA A 74 4.10 5.31 -5.20
CA ALA A 74 5.43 4.81 -5.57
C ALA A 74 5.97 3.75 -4.60
N ASP A 75 5.79 3.95 -3.28
CA ASP A 75 6.21 2.97 -2.27
C ASP A 75 5.36 1.69 -2.35
N LEU A 76 4.07 1.78 -2.70
CA LEU A 76 3.21 0.62 -2.97
C LEU A 76 3.68 -0.18 -4.19
N GLN A 77 3.93 0.50 -5.31
CA GLN A 77 4.42 -0.15 -6.53
C GLN A 77 5.76 -0.84 -6.28
N LEU A 78 6.70 -0.15 -5.63
CA LEU A 78 7.99 -0.73 -5.29
C LEU A 78 7.84 -1.96 -4.38
N ALA A 79 6.93 -1.93 -3.42
CA ALA A 79 6.66 -3.08 -2.54
C ALA A 79 6.09 -4.28 -3.30
N LEU A 80 5.18 -4.04 -4.26
CA LEU A 80 4.61 -5.08 -5.13
C LEU A 80 5.67 -5.68 -6.07
N GLU A 81 6.57 -4.87 -6.61
CA GLU A 81 7.65 -5.30 -7.51
C GLU A 81 8.77 -6.04 -6.78
N SER A 82 9.14 -5.58 -5.57
CA SER A 82 10.26 -6.14 -4.79
C SER A 82 9.90 -7.48 -4.14
N TYR A 83 8.62 -7.68 -3.84
CA TYR A 83 8.08 -8.90 -3.28
C TYR A 83 6.95 -9.35 -4.18
N PRO A 84 7.25 -9.91 -5.38
CA PRO A 84 6.21 -10.48 -6.21
C PRO A 84 5.49 -11.54 -5.37
N ALA A 85 4.18 -11.69 -5.59
CA ALA A 85 3.37 -12.75 -5.00
C ALA A 85 3.87 -14.12 -5.49
N GLN A 86 5.05 -14.55 -5.06
CA GLN A 86 5.63 -15.85 -5.38
C GLN A 86 4.98 -16.88 -4.47
N ALA A 87 3.92 -17.46 -5.03
CA ALA A 87 3.47 -18.84 -4.90
C ALA A 87 3.88 -19.56 -3.61
N TYR A 88 3.06 -19.40 -2.56
CA TYR A 88 2.91 -20.44 -1.54
C TYR A 88 1.95 -21.52 -2.04
#